data_AF-A0A410Q7P0-F1
#
_entry.id   AF-A0A410Q7P0-F1
#
_cell.length_a   1.000
_cell.length_b   1.000
_cell.length_c   1.000
_cell.angle_alpha   90.00
_cell.angle_beta   90.00
_cell.angle_gamma   90.00
#
_symmetry.space_group_name_H-M   'P 1'
#
loop_
_entity.id
_entity.type
_entity.pdbx_description
1 polymer ?
#
loop_
_entity_poly.entity_id
_entity_poly.type
_entity_poly.pdbx_seq_one_letter_code
_entity_poly.pdbx_strand_id
1 'polypeptide(L)' 'MVDRKMLKERLSRVKDGQLIELAIIPSQNDCGDCMPAFLHFAAIHSNGTYEDLESIDESAVEVREKEIA' A
#
# COMPACT_ATOMS: atom_id res chain seq x y z
N MET A 1 6.30 3.99 6.10
CA MET A 1 6.10 4.70 4.79
C MET A 1 5.86 3.68 3.69
N VAL A 2 5.19 3.99 2.58
CA VAL A 2 5.00 3.01 1.47
C VAL A 2 6.08 3.22 0.41
N ASP A 3 6.66 2.14 -0.10
CA ASP A 3 7.64 2.24 -1.18
C ASP A 3 7.02 2.80 -2.47
N ARG A 4 7.64 3.85 -3.02
CA ARG A 4 7.12 4.56 -4.19
C ARG A 4 7.17 3.72 -5.47
N LYS A 5 8.17 2.84 -5.61
CA LYS A 5 8.29 1.99 -6.80
C LYS A 5 7.18 0.95 -6.80
N MET A 6 6.96 0.26 -5.68
CA MET A 6 5.85 -0.67 -5.53
C MET A 6 4.51 0.03 -5.79
N LEU A 7 4.27 1.21 -5.20
CA LEU A 7 3.03 1.95 -5.45
C LEU A 7 2.79 2.23 -6.94
N LYS A 8 3.85 2.62 -7.67
CA LYS A 8 3.75 2.85 -9.12
C LYS A 8 3.48 1.58 -9.91
N GLU A 9 4.09 0.47 -9.52
CA GLU A 9 3.84 -0.83 -10.15
C GLU A 9 2.36 -1.23 -9.98
N ARG A 10 1.78 -1.05 -8.79
CA ARG A 10 0.35 -1.31 -8.55
C ARG A 10 -0.55 -0.37 -9.35
N LEU A 11 -0.26 0.93 -9.37
CA LEU A 11 -0.98 1.91 -10.18
C LEU A 11 -0.96 1.58 -11.68
N SER A 12 0.16 1.05 -12.20
CA SER A 12 0.27 0.70 -13.63
C SER A 12 -0.61 -0.49 -14.06
N ARG A 13 -1.13 -1.27 -13.10
CA ARG A 13 -2.07 -2.37 -13.36
C ARG A 13 -3.51 -1.87 -13.51
N VAL A 14 -3.80 -0.65 -13.06
CA VAL A 14 -5.11 -0.01 -13.17
C VAL A 14 -5.23 0.69 -14.52
N LYS A 15 -6.31 0.42 -15.24
CA LYS A 15 -6.61 1.03 -16.54
C LYS A 15 -7.40 2.32 -16.35
N ASP A 16 -7.26 3.24 -17.31
CA ASP A 16 -8.04 4.48 -17.35
C ASP A 16 -9.55 4.19 -17.28
N GLY A 17 -10.24 4.94 -16.43
CA GLY A 17 -11.68 4.80 -16.20
C GLY A 17 -12.06 3.77 -15.12
N GLN A 18 -11.10 3.05 -14.53
CA GLN A 18 -11.33 2.25 -13.33
C GLN A 18 -11.18 3.13 -12.06
N LEU A 19 -11.85 2.72 -10.99
CA LEU A 19 -11.65 3.34 -9.68
C LEU A 19 -10.59 2.56 -8.90
N ILE A 20 -9.94 3.25 -7.97
CA ILE A 20 -8.93 2.66 -7.08
C ILE A 20 -9.41 2.82 -5.65
N GLU A 21 -9.36 1.73 -4.90
CA GLU A 21 -9.50 1.75 -3.45
C GLU A 21 -8.11 1.72 -2.81
N LEU A 22 -7.88 2.65 -1.88
CA LEU A 22 -6.68 2.73 -1.06
C LEU A 22 -7.11 2.75 0.42
N ALA A 23 -6.69 1.73 1.18
CA ALA A 23 -6.99 1.66 2.61
C ALA A 23 -5.71 1.41 3.40
N ILE A 24 -5.43 2.27 4.39
CA ILE A 24 -4.34 2.07 5.33
C ILE A 24 -4.84 1.12 6.41
N ILE A 25 -4.27 -0.07 6.47
CA ILE A 25 -4.53 -1.03 7.53
C ILE A 25 -3.48 -0.81 8.60
N PRO A 26 -3.87 -0.36 9.82
CA PRO A 26 -2.91 -0.15 10.89
C PRO A 26 -2.30 -1.48 11.32
N SER A 27 -1.18 -1.45 12.03
CA SER A 27 -0.62 -2.65 12.65
C SER A 27 -1.63 -3.31 13.59
N GLN A 28 -1.65 -4.63 13.60
CA GLN A 28 -2.62 -5.41 14.37
C GLN A 28 -1.90 -6.54 15.11
N ASN A 29 -2.40 -6.87 16.29
CA ASN A 29 -2.00 -8.10 16.96
C ASN A 29 -2.92 -9.22 16.47
N ASP A 30 -2.35 -10.23 15.82
CA ASP A 30 -3.05 -11.43 15.40
C ASP A 30 -2.41 -12.65 16.05
N CYS A 31 -3.18 -13.41 16.83
CA CYS A 31 -2.74 -14.60 17.53
C CYS A 31 -1.45 -14.44 18.39
N GLY A 32 -1.16 -13.21 18.84
CA GLY A 32 0.04 -12.89 19.63
C GLY A 32 1.21 -12.36 18.81
N ASP A 33 1.12 -12.39 17.49
CA ASP A 33 2.10 -11.81 16.58
C ASP A 33 1.68 -10.39 16.18
N CYS A 34 2.66 -9.47 16.16
CA CYS A 34 2.44 -8.11 15.70
C CYS A 34 2.59 -8.06 14.17
N MET A 35 1.48 -7.93 13.46
CA MET A 35 1.45 -7.71 12.03
C MET A 35 1.73 -6.22 11.74
N PRO A 36 2.66 -5.91 10.81
CA PRO A 36 2.96 -4.53 10.46
C PRO A 36 1.77 -3.86 9.77
N ALA A 37 1.76 -2.53 9.77
CA ALA A 37 0.81 -1.78 8.95
C ALA A 37 1.10 -1.99 7.46
N PHE A 38 0.06 -1.93 6.63
CA PHE A 38 0.18 -2.04 5.17
C PHE A 38 -0.85 -1.19 4.45
N LEU A 39 -0.59 -0.90 3.18
CA LEU A 39 -1.54 -0.26 2.28
C LEU A 39 -2.24 -1.34 1.46
N HIS A 40 -3.53 -1.52 1.73
CA HIS A 40 -4.42 -2.29 0.88
C HIS A 40 -4.72 -1.51 -0.42
N PHE A 41 -4.66 -2.21 -1.55
CA PHE A 41 -4.79 -1.62 -2.89
C PHE A 41 -5.68 -2.51 -3.77
N ALA A 42 -6.78 -1.96 -4.26
CA ALA A 42 -7.67 -2.67 -5.17
C ALA A 42 -8.15 -1.81 -6.34
N ALA A 43 -8.51 -2.47 -7.44
CA ALA A 43 -9.19 -1.86 -8.57
C ALA A 43 -10.68 -2.24 -8.57
N ILE A 44 -11.52 -1.25 -8.85
CA ILE A 44 -12.94 -1.44 -9.09
C ILE A 44 -13.18 -1.18 -10.58
N HIS A 45 -13.48 -2.26 -11.29
CA HIS A 45 -13.71 -2.28 -12.73
C HIS A 45 -15.08 -1.66 -13.07
N SER A 46 -15.24 -1.18 -14.31
CA SER A 46 -16.48 -0.52 -14.76
C SER A 46 -17.71 -1.43 -14.76
N ASN A 47 -17.51 -2.76 -14.80
CA ASN A 47 -18.55 -3.76 -14.64
C ASN A 47 -18.88 -4.06 -13.16
N GLY A 48 -18.28 -3.34 -12.21
CA GLY A 48 -18.44 -3.54 -10.77
C GLY A 48 -17.59 -4.67 -10.19
N THR A 49 -16.74 -5.33 -10.99
CA THR A 49 -15.81 -6.34 -10.46
C THR A 49 -14.77 -5.69 -9.57
N TYR A 50 -14.49 -6.33 -8.44
CA TYR A 50 -13.44 -5.95 -7.51
C TYR A 50 -12.21 -6.86 -7.73
N GLU A 51 -11.04 -6.26 -7.90
CA GLU A 51 -9.78 -6.97 -8.05
C GLU A 51 -8.79 -6.50 -6.98
N ASP A 52 -8.34 -7.45 -6.15
CA ASP A 52 -7.23 -7.21 -5.22
C ASP A 52 -5.91 -7.14 -5.98
N LEU A 53 -5.18 -6.04 -5.82
CA LEU A 53 -3.93 -5.77 -6.54
C LEU A 53 -2.68 -6.02 -5.70
N GLU A 54 -2.85 -6.76 -4.60
CA GLU A 54 -1.83 -7.08 -3.60
C GLU A 54 -1.43 -5.86 -2.77
N SER A 55 -1.38 -6.07 -1.45
CA SER A 55 -1.02 -5.04 -0.49
C SER A 55 0.46 -4.61 -0.61
N ILE A 56 0.77 -3.43 -0.06
CA ILE A 56 2.14 -2.93 0.04
C ILE A 56 2.47 -2.71 1.50
N ASP A 57 3.44 -3.46 2.01
CA ASP A 57 3.89 -3.35 3.39
C ASP A 57 4.48 -1.98 3.71
N GLU A 58 4.40 -1.61 4.98
CA GLU A 58 5.16 -0.49 5.49
C GLU A 58 6.67 -0.74 5.38
N SER A 59 7.37 0.19 4.72
CA SER A 59 8.83 0.29 4.74
C SER A 59 9.32 1.20 5.86
N ALA A 60 10.44 0.80 6.47
CA ALA A 60 11.16 1.61 7.44
C ALA A 60 11.68 2.89 6.76
N VAL A 61 11.46 4.03 7.41
CA VAL A 61 12.06 5.31 6.99
C VAL A 61 13.44 5.38 7.62
N GLU A 62 14.51 5.28 6.83
CA GLU A 62 15.82 5.75 7.27
C GLU A 62 15.75 7.28 7.38
N VAL A 63 15.42 7.79 8.57
CA VAL A 63 15.58 9.21 8.86
C VAL A 63 17.07 9.46 8.94
N ARG A 64 17.68 9.91 7.83
CA ARG A 64 19.03 10.46 7.88
C ARG A 64 18.96 11.75 8.68
N GLU A 65 19.32 11.70 9.95
CA GLU A 65 19.65 12.89 10.71
C GLU A 65 20.74 13.62 9.92
N LYS A 66 20.40 14.80 9.39
CA LYS A 66 21.43 15.70 8.88
C LYS A 66 22.24 16.14 10.09
N GLU A 67 23.43 15.59 10.27
CA GLU A 67 24.44 16.19 11.14
C GLU A 67 24.66 17.62 10.63
N ILE A 68 24.21 18.59 11.43
CA ILE A 68 24.49 20.00 11.20
C ILE A 68 25.89 20.23 11.78
N ALA A 69 26.90 20.26 10.91
CA ALA A 69 28.25 20.72 11.23
C ALA A 69 28.37 22.24 11.06
#